data_AF-R9K3D7-F1
#
_entry.id   AF-R9K3D7-F1
#
_cell.length_a   1.000
_cell.length_b   1.000
_cell.length_c   1.000
_cell.angle_alpha   90.00
_cell.angle_beta   90.00
_cell.angle_gamma   90.00
#
_symmetry.space_group_name_H-M   'P 1'
#
loop_
_entity.id
_entity.type
_entity.pdbx_description
1 polymer ?
#
loop_
_entity_poly.entity_id
_entity_poly.type
_entity_poly.pdbx_seq_one_letter_code
_entity_poly.pdbx_strand_id
1 'polypeptide(L)' 'MIVLSLLKEENIVIQITMNNGIYDEWKAEQYTDYMYDGKCFIIIKGEQWVGIYNMDSIRRIVIDK' A
#
# COMPACT_ATOMS: atom_id res chain seq x y z
N MET A 1 12.56 -23.22 26.61
CA MET A 1 12.85 -22.74 25.25
C MET A 1 11.91 -23.48 24.31
N ILE A 2 10.87 -22.81 23.84
CA ILE A 2 10.00 -23.28 22.75
C ILE A 2 9.95 -22.10 21.78
N VAL A 3 10.47 -22.33 20.57
CA VAL A 3 10.39 -21.40 19.44
C VAL A 3 9.04 -21.65 18.78
N LEU A 4 8.13 -20.68 18.88
CA LEU A 4 6.93 -20.65 18.05
C LEU A 4 7.20 -19.71 16.88
N SER A 5 7.68 -20.29 15.77
CA SER A 5 7.59 -19.66 14.45
C SER A 5 6.14 -19.78 13.98
N LEU A 6 5.31 -18.80 14.36
CA LEU A 6 3.99 -18.62 13.75
C LEU A 6 4.19 -17.92 12.40
N LEU A 7 3.73 -18.60 11.36
CA LEU A 7 3.81 -18.22 9.96
C LEU A 7 3.28 -16.79 9.75
N LYS A 8 4.11 -15.97 9.14
CA LYS A 8 3.82 -14.59 8.70
C LYS A 8 2.99 -14.67 7.41
N GLU A 9 1.73 -15.09 7.48
CA GLU A 9 0.81 -15.07 6.35
C GLU A 9 -0.19 -13.91 6.52
N GLU A 10 0.28 -12.68 6.33
CA GLU A 10 -0.58 -11.50 6.13
C GLU A 10 0.00 -10.72 4.95
N ASN A 11 -0.45 -11.04 3.72
CA ASN A 11 -0.03 -10.31 2.52
C ASN A 11 -0.94 -9.10 2.33
N ILE A 12 -0.73 -8.05 3.12
CA ILE A 12 -1.45 -6.79 2.93
C ILE A 12 -0.94 -6.13 1.64
N VAL A 13 -1.77 -6.16 0.60
CA VAL A 13 -1.49 -5.56 -0.71
C VAL A 13 -2.28 -4.27 -0.87
N ILE A 14 -1.61 -3.19 -1.23
CA ILE A 14 -2.26 -1.94 -1.68
C ILE A 14 -2.24 -1.93 -3.20
N GLN A 15 -3.42 -1.86 -3.82
CA GLN A 15 -3.56 -1.67 -5.25
C GLN A 15 -4.19 -0.30 -5.54
N ILE A 16 -3.53 0.49 -6.40
CA ILE A 16 -3.97 1.82 -6.82
C ILE A 16 -4.27 1.75 -8.31
N THR A 17 -5.54 1.92 -8.70
CA THR A 17 -5.94 1.96 -10.13
C THR A 17 -6.18 3.40 -10.57
N MET A 18 -5.45 3.82 -11.61
CA MET A 18 -5.52 5.15 -12.20
C MET A 18 -6.64 5.22 -13.26
N ASN A 19 -7.00 6.44 -13.69
CA ASN A 19 -8.11 6.66 -14.64
C ASN A 19 -7.88 6.06 -16.04
N ASN A 20 -6.62 5.85 -16.42
CA ASN A 20 -6.24 5.18 -17.67
C ASN A 20 -6.32 3.64 -17.59
N GLY A 21 -6.73 3.09 -16.44
CA GLY A 21 -6.81 1.64 -16.21
C GLY A 21 -5.48 0.97 -15.86
N ILE A 22 -4.37 1.72 -15.82
CA ILE A 22 -3.10 1.23 -15.27
C ILE A 22 -3.22 1.17 -13.75
N TYR A 23 -2.56 0.19 -13.15
CA TYR A 23 -2.50 0.06 -11.70
C TYR A 23 -1.07 -0.13 -11.21
N ASP A 24 -0.83 0.33 -10.00
CA ASP A 24 0.35 0.02 -9.21
C ASP A 24 -0.02 -0.83 -8.00
N GLU A 25 0.90 -1.70 -7.60
CA GLU A 25 0.73 -2.65 -6.50
C GLU A 25 1.89 -2.54 -5.52
N TRP A 26 1.58 -2.50 -4.22
CA TRP A 26 2.54 -2.46 -3.13
C TRP A 26 2.29 -3.63 -2.18
N LYS A 27 3.30 -4.48 -2.00
CA LYS A 27 3.31 -5.60 -1.05
C LYS A 27 3.72 -5.13 0.34
N ALA A 28 3.31 -5.85 1.38
CA ALA A 28 3.57 -5.51 2.78
C ALA A 28 5.05 -5.29 3.13
N GLU A 29 5.99 -5.90 2.41
CA GLU A 29 7.45 -5.69 2.58
C GLU A 29 7.99 -4.40 1.94
N GLN A 30 7.20 -3.77 1.07
CA GLN A 30 7.61 -2.61 0.29
C GLN A 30 7.26 -1.28 0.97
N TYR A 31 6.34 -1.29 1.94
CA TYR A 31 5.93 -0.11 2.68
C TYR A 31 5.77 -0.44 4.17
N THR A 32 5.71 0.60 5.00
CA THR A 32 5.39 0.49 6.42
C THR A 32 4.07 1.16 6.76
N ASP A 33 3.68 2.17 5.97
CA ASP A 33 2.42 2.89 6.16
C ASP A 33 1.96 3.57 4.85
N TYR A 34 0.77 4.15 4.85
CA TYR A 34 0.25 4.97 3.77
C TYR A 34 -0.60 6.14 4.30
N MET A 35 -0.68 7.23 3.54
CA MET A 35 -1.54 8.37 3.83
C MET A 35 -2.44 8.67 2.62
N TYR A 36 -3.71 8.97 2.90
CA TYR A 36 -4.65 9.42 1.88
C TYR A 36 -5.45 10.61 2.40
N ASP A 37 -5.35 11.75 1.70
CA ASP A 37 -6.01 13.01 2.08
C ASP A 37 -7.20 13.38 1.17
N GLY A 38 -7.54 12.52 0.20
CA GLY A 38 -8.59 12.75 -0.80
C GLY A 38 -8.10 13.36 -2.12
N LYS A 39 -6.83 13.78 -2.22
CA LYS A 39 -6.19 14.28 -3.47
C LYS A 39 -4.91 13.53 -3.81
N CYS A 40 -4.18 13.13 -2.79
CA CYS A 40 -2.90 12.46 -2.89
C CYS A 40 -2.93 11.16 -2.09
N PHE A 41 -2.39 10.10 -2.69
CA PHE A 41 -2.07 8.87 -1.97
C PHE A 41 -0.55 8.78 -1.85
N ILE A 42 -0.06 8.64 -0.61
CA ILE A 42 1.36 8.60 -0.30
C ILE A 42 1.69 7.26 0.33
N ILE A 43 2.72 6.61 -0.19
CA ILE A 43 3.27 5.37 0.37
C ILE A 43 4.50 5.71 1.18
N ILE A 44 4.55 5.18 2.41
CA ILE A 44 5.59 5.48 3.38
C ILE A 44 6.37 4.19 3.69
N LYS A 45 7.70 4.27 3.73
CA LYS A 45 8.58 3.20 4.22
C LYS A 45 9.53 3.76 5.28
N GLY A 46 9.36 3.34 6.52
CA GLY A 46 10.00 3.97 7.67
C GLY A 46 9.52 5.42 7.80
N GLU A 47 10.45 6.37 7.72
CA GLU A 47 10.16 7.81 7.79
C GLU A 47 10.19 8.49 6.40
N GLN A 48 10.31 7.70 5.32
CA GLN A 48 10.48 8.22 3.96
C GLN A 48 9.23 8.01 3.12
N TRP A 49 8.92 9.00 2.28
CA TRP A 49 7.91 8.88 1.24
C TRP A 49 8.53 8.20 0.02
N VAL A 50 8.02 7.03 -0.34
CA VAL A 50 8.57 6.19 -1.40
C VAL A 50 7.66 6.10 -2.62
N GLY A 51 6.40 6.55 -2.50
CA GLY A 51 5.47 6.69 -3.61
C GLY A 51 4.54 7.87 -3.37
N ILE A 52 4.34 8.70 -4.39
CA ILE A 52 3.40 9.82 -4.34
C ILE A 52 2.56 9.77 -5.61
N TYR A 53 1.26 9.61 -5.42
CA TYR A 53 0.28 9.53 -6.49
C TYR A 53 -0.60 10.77 -6.42
N ASN A 54 -0.27 11.78 -7.24
CA ASN A 54 -1.16 12.90 -7.52
C ASN A 54 -2.30 12.38 -8.38
N MET A 55 -3.53 12.43 -7.87
CA MET A 55 -4.66 11.81 -8.56
C MET A 55 -5.86 12.75 -8.57
N ASP A 56 -6.38 13.05 -9.75
CA ASP A 56 -7.64 13.77 -9.90
C ASP A 56 -8.83 12.96 -9.36
N SER A 57 -8.71 11.61 -9.36
CA SER A 57 -9.70 10.70 -8.75
C SER A 57 -9.12 9.31 -8.51
N ILE A 58 -9.43 8.70 -7.37
CA ILE A 58 -9.21 7.27 -7.10
C ILE A 58 -10.48 6.50 -7.38
N ARG A 59 -10.41 5.50 -8.28
CA ARG A 59 -11.57 4.66 -8.59
C ARG A 59 -11.84 3.58 -7.53
N ARG A 60 -10.78 2.99 -6.98
CA ARG A 60 -10.86 1.94 -5.95
C ARG A 60 -9.49 1.77 -5.27
N ILE A 61 -9.49 1.68 -3.94
CA ILE A 61 -8.39 1.12 -3.15
C ILE A 61 -8.91 -0.17 -2.55
N VAL A 62 -8.14 -1.26 -2.70
CA VAL A 62 -8.42 -2.54 -2.04
C VAL A 62 -7.27 -2.78 -1.05
N ILE A 63 -7.65 -3.15 0.17
CA ILE A 63 -6.72 -3.58 1.21
C ILE A 63 -7.23 -4.95 1.64
N ASP A 64 -6.58 -6.00 1.15
CA ASP A 64 -6.88 -7.38 1.54
C ASP A 64 -6.04 -7.76 2.76
N LYS A 65 -6.66 -8.52 3.68
CA LYS A 65 -6.05 -9.05 4.90
C LYS A 65 -5.80 -10.55 4.75
#